data_AF-A0A944B1D1-F1
#
_entry.id   AF-A0A944B1D1-F1
#
_cell.length_a   1.000
_cell.length_b   1.000
_cell.length_c   1.000
_cell.angle_alpha   90.00
_cell.angle_beta   90.00
_cell.angle_gamma   90.00
#
_symmetry.space_group_name_H-M   'P 1'
#
loop_
_entity.id
_entity.type
_entity.pdbx_description
1 polymer ?
#
loop_
_entity_poly.entity_id
_entity_poly.type
_entity_poly.pdbx_seq_one_letter_code
_entity_poly.pdbx_strand_id
1 'polypeptide(L)'
;MKKTSNAASPLIYKGDKPFKRIARTHQSDFRTNFLKVPFDPDNIYGKYGAFLMPNDANAGLNFCKDFRQEILDRIQKRYPRLTATQHDGLYANMLRSEHIPWNVFIPMAHDLSATAKVFNKILGADEIDEVTDIRIEWAPEKTKCLNDNTSFDTYIEYLHNGKTCGIGIEVKYTEEGYPFGAKERREVMENEQSRYAQVTKSCGWFITEISNRPIRETALCKDEFRQIWRNHILGASMVGNKNIGKDKVEKFHSITLYPHGNQHFNVILPAYEQFLTDEGRSTFGYITIESLIDLLDQHFPKTKEYQNWINYLRVRYPF
;
A
#
# COMPACT_ATOMS: atom_id res chain seq x y z
N MET A 1 38.29 20.95 -2.94
CA MET A 1 38.19 19.75 -2.08
C MET A 1 36.75 19.60 -1.61
N LYS A 2 35.99 18.67 -2.20
CA LYS A 2 34.63 18.34 -1.75
C LYS A 2 34.76 17.58 -0.42
N LYS A 3 34.17 18.11 0.65
CA LYS A 3 34.09 17.41 1.94
C LYS A 3 33.14 16.22 1.79
N THR A 4 33.67 15.04 1.56
CA THR A 4 32.97 13.78 1.83
C THR A 4 33.02 13.53 3.33
N SER A 5 31.97 13.92 4.07
CA SER A 5 31.86 13.63 5.49
C SER A 5 31.47 12.16 5.71
N ASN A 6 32.36 11.40 6.33
CA ASN A 6 32.04 10.13 6.96
C ASN A 6 31.07 10.33 8.14
N ALA A 7 30.04 9.48 8.21
CA ALA A 7 29.10 9.29 9.31
C ALA A 7 28.55 10.58 9.95
N ALA A 8 27.67 11.28 9.24
CA ALA A 8 26.87 12.35 9.82
C ALA A 8 25.73 11.74 10.66
N SER A 9 25.62 12.14 11.93
CA SER A 9 24.45 11.89 12.78
C SER A 9 23.15 12.20 12.04
N PRO A 10 22.04 11.47 12.28
CA PRO A 10 20.80 11.67 11.54
C PRO A 10 20.34 13.13 11.65
N LEU A 11 20.15 13.76 10.49
CA LEU A 11 19.68 15.15 10.40
C LEU A 11 18.24 15.22 10.92
N ILE A 12 18.07 15.72 12.14
CA ILE A 12 16.75 15.89 12.76
C ILE A 12 16.05 17.11 12.14
N TYR A 13 15.02 16.87 11.32
CA TYR A 13 14.14 17.94 10.86
C TYR A 13 13.17 18.34 11.97
N LYS A 14 13.30 19.58 12.46
CA LYS A 14 12.48 20.10 13.58
C LYS A 14 10.97 20.15 13.28
N GLY A 15 10.58 20.17 12.01
CA GLY A 15 9.17 20.17 11.59
C GLY A 15 8.52 18.78 11.50
N ASP A 16 9.29 17.70 11.65
CA ASP A 16 8.70 16.36 11.68
C ASP A 16 7.99 16.12 13.02
N LYS A 17 6.77 15.59 12.92
CA LYS A 17 6.13 14.90 14.04
C LYS A 17 7.03 13.77 14.55
N PRO A 18 6.95 13.38 15.84
CA PRO A 18 7.83 12.37 16.43
C PRO A 18 7.96 11.08 15.61
N PHE A 19 6.86 10.53 15.10
CA PHE A 19 6.88 9.29 14.30
C PHE A 19 7.64 9.46 12.97
N LYS A 20 7.40 10.57 12.25
CA LYS A 20 8.03 10.83 10.94
C LYS A 20 9.54 11.02 11.09
N ARG A 21 9.98 11.55 12.23
CA ARG A 21 11.39 11.64 12.59
C ARG A 21 12.02 10.26 12.74
N ILE A 22 11.35 9.31 13.40
CA ILE A 22 11.83 7.92 13.54
C ILE A 22 11.98 7.28 12.16
N ALA A 23 10.93 7.35 11.33
CA ALA A 23 10.97 6.82 9.97
C ALA A 23 12.09 7.46 9.13
N ARG A 24 12.26 8.79 9.19
CA ARG A 24 13.33 9.50 8.47
C ARG A 24 14.73 9.07 8.90
N THR A 25 14.96 8.94 10.21
CA THR A 25 16.22 8.44 10.74
C THR A 25 16.49 7.03 10.23
N HIS A 26 15.51 6.13 10.37
CA HIS A 26 15.61 4.76 9.87
C HIS A 26 15.97 4.72 8.37
N GLN A 27 15.33 5.54 7.52
CA GLN A 27 15.65 5.62 6.10
C GLN A 27 17.03 6.20 5.80
N SER A 28 17.49 7.16 6.61
CA SER A 28 18.82 7.72 6.49
C SER A 28 19.90 6.69 6.86
N ASP A 29 19.63 5.87 7.88
CA ASP A 29 20.50 4.79 8.32
C ASP A 29 20.54 3.65 7.29
N PHE A 30 19.39 3.28 6.72
CA PHE A 30 19.34 2.33 5.60
C PHE A 30 20.23 2.79 4.44
N ARG A 31 20.08 4.03 3.97
CA ARG A 31 20.90 4.58 2.89
C ARG A 31 22.39 4.57 3.22
N THR A 32 22.75 4.98 4.43
CA THR A 32 24.16 5.16 4.82
C THR A 32 24.84 3.83 5.11
N ASN A 33 24.18 2.93 5.84
CA ASN A 33 24.79 1.73 6.38
C ASN A 33 24.56 0.50 5.48
N PHE A 34 23.37 0.40 4.88
CA PHE A 34 23.02 -0.74 4.01
C PHE A 34 23.39 -0.46 2.55
N LEU A 35 22.89 0.64 1.97
CA LEU A 35 23.20 0.99 0.58
C LEU A 35 24.62 1.56 0.40
N LYS A 36 25.19 2.16 1.45
CA LYS A 36 26.51 2.81 1.44
C LYS A 36 26.63 3.91 0.38
N VAL A 37 25.54 4.64 0.15
CA VAL A 37 25.51 5.75 -0.81
C VAL A 37 25.48 7.10 -0.09
N PRO A 38 26.19 8.12 -0.61
CA PRO A 38 26.26 9.43 0.02
C PRO A 38 24.93 10.19 -0.12
N PHE A 39 24.85 11.33 0.55
CA PHE A 39 23.84 12.35 0.29
C PHE A 39 24.50 13.72 0.35
N ASP A 40 23.85 14.73 -0.22
CA ASP A 40 24.33 16.11 -0.22
C ASP A 40 23.32 17.01 0.52
N PRO A 41 23.62 17.50 1.75
CA PRO A 41 22.69 18.32 2.53
C PRO A 41 22.37 19.67 1.85
N ASP A 42 23.25 20.14 0.96
CA ASP A 42 23.04 21.37 0.20
C ASP A 42 22.17 21.14 -1.04
N ASN A 43 21.93 19.87 -1.40
CA ASN A 43 21.01 19.48 -2.45
C ASN A 43 19.57 19.35 -1.93
N ILE A 44 18.60 19.77 -2.73
CA ILE A 44 17.17 19.66 -2.40
C ILE A 44 16.73 18.24 -2.01
N TYR A 45 17.36 17.21 -2.60
CA TYR A 45 17.11 15.80 -2.28
C TYR A 45 17.81 15.38 -0.98
N GLY A 46 19.04 15.81 -0.73
CA GLY A 46 19.80 15.37 0.43
C GLY A 46 19.53 16.15 1.72
N LYS A 47 18.77 17.26 1.67
CA LYS A 47 18.45 18.13 2.83
C LYS A 47 18.03 17.39 4.10
N TYR A 48 17.39 16.22 3.96
CA TYR A 48 16.87 15.43 5.08
C TYR A 48 17.33 13.96 5.09
N GLY A 49 18.35 13.60 4.32
CA GLY A 49 18.99 12.28 4.32
C GLY A 49 18.15 11.08 3.85
N ALA A 50 16.84 11.27 3.62
CA ALA A 50 15.89 10.21 3.26
C ALA A 50 15.49 10.17 1.78
N PHE A 51 16.24 10.87 0.92
CA PHE A 51 16.17 10.64 -0.52
C PHE A 51 17.50 10.07 -1.02
N LEU A 52 17.41 9.28 -2.08
CA LEU A 52 18.55 8.94 -2.91
C LEU A 52 18.91 10.12 -3.81
N MET A 53 20.20 10.31 -4.07
CA MET A 53 20.66 11.27 -5.06
C MET A 53 20.25 10.80 -6.47
N PRO A 54 20.11 11.70 -7.47
CA PRO A 54 19.57 11.34 -8.78
C PRO A 54 20.24 10.13 -9.45
N ASN A 55 21.57 10.00 -9.37
CA ASN A 55 22.27 8.85 -9.96
C ASN A 55 21.91 7.53 -9.28
N ASP A 56 21.80 7.54 -7.95
CA ASP A 56 21.45 6.36 -7.15
C ASP A 56 19.97 5.97 -7.32
N ALA A 57 19.10 6.99 -7.40
CA ALA A 57 17.69 6.80 -7.71
C ALA A 57 17.52 6.19 -9.11
N ASN A 58 18.16 6.76 -10.13
CA ASN A 58 18.12 6.25 -11.51
C ASN A 58 18.72 4.85 -11.65
N ALA A 59 19.66 4.47 -10.79
CA ALA A 59 20.20 3.12 -10.70
C ALA A 59 19.25 2.12 -9.99
N GLY A 60 18.07 2.58 -9.53
CA GLY A 60 17.05 1.75 -8.89
C GLY A 60 17.40 1.29 -7.48
N LEU A 61 18.25 2.01 -6.75
CA LEU A 61 18.70 1.58 -5.42
C LEU A 61 17.61 1.61 -4.34
N ASN A 62 16.45 2.22 -4.62
CA ASN A 62 15.25 2.10 -3.78
C ASN A 62 14.57 0.73 -3.91
N PHE A 63 15.04 -0.13 -4.82
CA PHE A 63 14.52 -1.47 -5.05
C PHE A 63 15.50 -2.57 -4.62
N CYS A 64 14.93 -3.69 -4.14
CA CYS A 64 15.67 -4.87 -3.70
C CYS A 64 16.60 -5.37 -4.82
N LYS A 65 17.89 -5.58 -4.51
CA LYS A 65 18.92 -5.88 -5.51
C LYS A 65 18.58 -7.11 -6.36
N ASP A 66 18.13 -8.19 -5.74
CA ASP A 66 17.92 -9.47 -6.41
C ASP A 66 16.73 -9.43 -7.39
N PHE A 67 15.73 -8.58 -7.12
CA PHE A 67 14.55 -8.40 -7.99
C PHE A 67 14.53 -7.06 -8.75
N ARG A 68 15.60 -6.27 -8.65
CA ARG A 68 15.63 -4.88 -9.13
C ARG A 68 15.32 -4.77 -10.61
N GLN A 69 15.99 -5.57 -11.44
CA GLN A 69 15.85 -5.45 -12.89
C GLN A 69 14.40 -5.71 -13.31
N GLU A 70 13.78 -6.76 -12.79
CA GLU A 70 12.39 -7.08 -13.09
C GLU A 70 11.44 -5.97 -12.60
N ILE A 71 11.66 -5.45 -11.39
CA ILE A 71 10.87 -4.32 -10.87
C ILE A 71 10.97 -3.12 -11.82
N LEU A 72 12.18 -2.75 -12.24
CA LEU A 72 12.40 -1.66 -13.17
C LEU A 72 11.71 -1.90 -14.53
N ASP A 73 11.78 -3.12 -15.07
CA ASP A 73 11.14 -3.48 -16.33
C ASP A 73 9.61 -3.39 -16.23
N ARG A 74 9.03 -3.85 -15.11
CA ARG A 74 7.59 -3.76 -14.86
C ARG A 74 7.13 -2.32 -14.65
N ILE A 75 7.92 -1.49 -13.95
CA ILE A 75 7.65 -0.04 -13.83
C ILE A 75 7.68 0.62 -15.20
N GLN A 76 8.70 0.36 -16.02
CA GLN A 76 8.81 0.95 -17.36
C GLN A 76 7.65 0.53 -18.28
N LYS A 77 7.20 -0.73 -18.17
CA LYS A 77 6.01 -1.21 -18.90
C LYS A 77 4.73 -0.51 -18.44
N ARG A 78 4.57 -0.31 -17.14
CA ARG A 78 3.39 0.35 -16.53
C ARG A 78 3.38 1.85 -16.78
N TYR A 79 4.56 2.45 -16.74
CA TYR A 79 4.82 3.89 -16.87
C TYR A 79 5.92 4.15 -17.91
N PRO A 80 5.57 4.13 -19.22
CA PRO A 80 6.55 4.41 -20.27
C PRO A 80 7.21 5.78 -20.13
N ARG A 81 6.52 6.73 -19.49
CA ARG A 81 7.02 8.07 -19.13
C ARG A 81 6.52 8.44 -17.75
N LEU A 82 7.45 8.72 -16.83
CA LEU A 82 7.19 9.24 -15.50
C LEU A 82 7.35 10.76 -15.49
N THR A 83 6.47 11.46 -14.79
CA THR A 83 6.73 12.86 -14.39
C THR A 83 7.85 12.90 -13.34
N ALA A 84 8.48 14.07 -13.16
CA ALA A 84 9.51 14.24 -12.12
C ALA A 84 8.98 13.89 -10.73
N THR A 85 7.74 14.27 -10.39
CA THR A 85 7.13 13.94 -9.09
C THR A 85 6.90 12.44 -8.90
N GLN A 86 6.44 11.74 -9.94
CA GLN A 86 6.28 10.28 -9.87
C GLN A 86 7.63 9.58 -9.76
N HIS A 87 8.61 10.03 -10.54
CA HIS A 87 9.97 9.52 -10.46
C HIS A 87 10.54 9.72 -9.05
N ASP A 88 10.46 10.93 -8.51
CA ASP A 88 10.97 11.23 -7.17
C ASP A 88 10.27 10.42 -6.09
N GLY A 89 8.95 10.24 -6.21
CA GLY A 89 8.18 9.44 -5.26
C GLY A 89 8.56 7.96 -5.27
N LEU A 90 8.74 7.39 -6.46
CA LEU A 90 8.95 5.95 -6.67
C LEU A 90 10.44 5.56 -6.55
N TYR A 91 11.35 6.35 -7.12
CA TYR A 91 12.77 6.02 -7.23
C TYR A 91 13.65 6.68 -6.18
N ALA A 92 13.29 7.85 -5.66
CA ALA A 92 14.19 8.63 -4.80
C ALA A 92 13.74 8.73 -3.35
N ASN A 93 12.46 8.99 -3.09
CA ASN A 93 11.93 9.30 -1.76
C ASN A 93 11.68 8.02 -0.96
N MET A 94 12.58 7.72 -0.02
CA MET A 94 12.51 6.49 0.76
C MET A 94 11.40 6.50 1.84
N LEU A 95 10.75 7.65 2.09
CA LEU A 95 9.67 7.80 3.06
C LEU A 95 8.27 7.59 2.48
N ARG A 96 8.17 7.46 1.17
CA ARG A 96 6.90 7.34 0.45
C ARG A 96 6.51 5.88 0.25
N SER A 97 5.23 5.54 0.31
CA SER A 97 4.81 4.14 0.17
C SER A 97 4.87 3.60 -1.28
N GLU A 98 4.92 4.44 -2.31
CA GLU A 98 4.75 4.03 -3.72
C GLU A 98 5.68 2.92 -4.20
N HIS A 99 6.88 2.80 -3.64
CA HIS A 99 7.87 1.80 -4.04
C HIS A 99 7.74 0.46 -3.29
N ILE A 100 6.98 0.45 -2.19
CA ILE A 100 6.80 -0.74 -1.33
C ILE A 100 6.05 -1.85 -2.06
N PRO A 101 4.93 -1.58 -2.76
CA PRO A 101 4.24 -2.61 -3.54
C PRO A 101 5.15 -3.37 -4.48
N TRP A 102 6.05 -2.65 -5.16
CA TRP A 102 7.02 -3.22 -6.08
C TRP A 102 8.04 -4.13 -5.40
N ASN A 103 8.58 -3.69 -4.26
CA ASN A 103 9.56 -4.48 -3.50
C ASN A 103 8.97 -5.68 -2.77
N VAL A 104 7.68 -5.65 -2.43
CA VAL A 104 7.02 -6.72 -1.67
C VAL A 104 6.36 -7.71 -2.63
N PHE A 105 5.53 -7.25 -3.56
CA PHE A 105 4.60 -8.14 -4.25
C PHE A 105 5.11 -8.65 -5.61
N ILE A 106 6.11 -7.99 -6.23
CA ILE A 106 6.77 -8.57 -7.41
C ILE A 106 7.52 -9.86 -7.06
N PRO A 107 8.34 -9.92 -5.99
CA PRO A 107 8.97 -11.18 -5.58
C PRO A 107 7.97 -12.26 -5.18
N MET A 108 6.85 -11.90 -4.55
CA MET A 108 5.79 -12.85 -4.19
C MET A 108 5.18 -13.55 -5.42
N ALA A 109 5.12 -12.86 -6.56
CA ALA A 109 4.57 -13.41 -7.80
C ALA A 109 5.36 -14.61 -8.37
N HIS A 110 6.60 -14.83 -7.89
CA HIS A 110 7.42 -15.98 -8.30
C HIS A 110 7.06 -17.28 -7.58
N ASP A 111 6.33 -17.22 -6.46
CA ASP A 111 5.80 -18.39 -5.75
C ASP A 111 4.37 -18.10 -5.27
N LEU A 112 3.42 -18.32 -6.18
CA LEU A 112 2.00 -18.11 -5.91
C LEU A 112 1.44 -19.10 -4.88
N SER A 113 2.05 -20.27 -4.72
CA SER A 113 1.69 -21.23 -3.67
C SER A 113 2.10 -20.75 -2.28
N ALA A 114 3.32 -20.24 -2.14
CA ALA A 114 3.76 -19.59 -0.90
C ALA A 114 2.94 -18.34 -0.60
N THR A 115 2.62 -17.54 -1.63
CA THR A 115 1.73 -16.37 -1.51
C THR A 115 0.35 -16.75 -0.98
N ALA A 116 -0.28 -17.81 -1.52
CA ALA A 116 -1.56 -18.30 -1.03
C ALA A 116 -1.50 -18.67 0.46
N LYS A 117 -0.44 -19.36 0.89
CA LYS A 117 -0.23 -19.71 2.31
C LYS A 117 -0.10 -18.48 3.19
N VAL A 118 0.67 -17.48 2.77
CA VAL A 118 0.82 -16.22 3.51
C VAL A 118 -0.52 -15.54 3.67
N PHE A 119 -1.29 -15.35 2.59
CA PHE A 119 -2.57 -14.66 2.69
C PHE A 119 -3.65 -15.47 3.42
N ASN A 120 -3.65 -16.81 3.38
CA ASN A 120 -4.51 -17.61 4.26
C ASN A 120 -4.21 -17.36 5.75
N LYS A 121 -2.94 -17.13 6.11
CA LYS A 121 -2.60 -16.71 7.49
C LYS A 121 -3.07 -15.30 7.80
N ILE A 122 -2.97 -14.37 6.86
CA ILE A 122 -3.45 -12.99 7.05
C ILE A 122 -4.98 -12.95 7.22
N LEU A 123 -5.72 -13.72 6.42
CA LEU A 123 -7.18 -13.80 6.47
C LEU A 123 -7.68 -14.65 7.64
N GLY A 124 -6.81 -15.42 8.30
CA GLY A 124 -7.18 -16.33 9.39
C GLY A 124 -8.05 -17.51 8.96
N ALA A 125 -8.07 -17.83 7.66
CA ALA A 125 -8.88 -18.89 7.07
C ALA A 125 -8.16 -19.53 5.87
N ASP A 126 -8.35 -20.83 5.65
CA ASP A 126 -7.87 -21.54 4.46
C ASP A 126 -8.86 -21.31 3.30
N GLU A 127 -8.90 -20.08 2.80
CA GLU A 127 -9.85 -19.65 1.76
C GLU A 127 -9.21 -19.59 0.36
N ILE A 128 -7.93 -19.28 0.28
CA ILE A 128 -7.19 -19.12 -0.97
C ILE A 128 -6.69 -20.48 -1.41
N ASP A 129 -7.35 -21.06 -2.42
CA ASP A 129 -6.91 -22.33 -3.02
C ASP A 129 -5.68 -22.11 -3.90
N GLU A 130 -5.74 -21.06 -4.72
CA GLU A 130 -4.71 -20.70 -5.69
C GLU A 130 -4.69 -19.19 -5.89
N VAL A 131 -3.51 -18.57 -5.78
CA VAL A 131 -3.32 -17.21 -6.29
C VAL A 131 -3.03 -17.29 -7.79
N THR A 132 -3.76 -16.51 -8.59
CA THR A 132 -3.67 -16.56 -10.05
C THR A 132 -2.95 -15.36 -10.65
N ASP A 133 -2.99 -14.20 -9.99
CA ASP A 133 -2.35 -12.98 -10.49
C ASP A 133 -2.02 -12.00 -9.36
N ILE A 134 -0.99 -11.18 -9.56
CA ILE A 134 -0.61 -10.06 -8.69
C ILE A 134 -0.34 -8.83 -9.55
N ARG A 135 -1.10 -7.77 -9.31
CA ARG A 135 -1.09 -6.53 -10.10
C ARG A 135 -0.77 -5.33 -9.21
N ILE A 136 0.27 -4.58 -9.56
CA ILE A 136 0.67 -3.36 -8.85
C ILE A 136 -0.05 -2.15 -9.45
N GLU A 137 -0.55 -1.26 -8.60
CA GLU A 137 -1.27 -0.03 -8.97
C GLU A 137 -2.40 -0.33 -9.96
N TRP A 138 -3.38 -1.12 -9.51
CA TRP A 138 -4.44 -1.65 -10.34
C TRP A 138 -5.82 -1.12 -9.92
N ALA A 139 -6.67 -0.85 -10.92
CA ALA A 139 -8.07 -0.46 -10.72
C ALA A 139 -8.97 -1.26 -11.68
N PRO A 140 -10.18 -1.63 -11.25
CA PRO A 140 -11.20 -2.20 -12.12
C PRO A 140 -11.72 -1.16 -13.12
N GLU A 141 -12.61 -1.57 -14.02
CA GLU A 141 -13.21 -0.68 -15.01
C GLU A 141 -13.94 0.51 -14.36
N LYS A 142 -13.31 1.69 -14.48
CA LYS A 142 -13.69 2.93 -13.81
C LYS A 142 -15.20 3.23 -13.85
N THR A 143 -15.79 3.31 -15.03
CA THR A 143 -17.19 3.76 -15.23
C THR A 143 -18.23 2.79 -14.65
N LYS A 144 -17.82 1.55 -14.40
CA LYS A 144 -18.68 0.48 -13.87
C LYS A 144 -18.49 0.23 -12.38
N CYS A 145 -17.47 0.85 -11.78
CA CYS A 145 -17.19 0.86 -10.34
C CYS A 145 -17.43 2.27 -9.76
N LEU A 146 -16.43 2.87 -9.12
CA LEU A 146 -16.56 4.15 -8.41
C LEU A 146 -16.51 5.39 -9.33
N ASN A 147 -16.25 5.21 -10.62
CA ASN A 147 -16.17 6.29 -11.62
C ASN A 147 -15.07 7.34 -11.35
N ASP A 148 -13.97 6.97 -10.69
CA ASP A 148 -12.80 7.83 -10.50
C ASP A 148 -11.48 7.09 -10.71
N ASN A 149 -10.36 7.68 -10.28
CA ASN A 149 -9.03 7.09 -10.46
C ASN A 149 -8.54 6.34 -9.21
N THR A 150 -9.45 5.90 -8.33
CA THR A 150 -9.07 5.08 -7.18
C THR A 150 -8.54 3.73 -7.67
N SER A 151 -7.41 3.31 -7.10
CA SER A 151 -6.76 2.04 -7.39
C SER A 151 -6.29 1.40 -6.10
N PHE A 152 -6.06 0.09 -6.13
CA PHE A 152 -5.30 -0.61 -5.11
C PHE A 152 -3.81 -0.44 -5.39
N ASP A 153 -3.01 -0.25 -4.35
CA ASP A 153 -1.55 -0.28 -4.48
C ASP A 153 -1.09 -1.66 -4.93
N THR A 154 -1.77 -2.71 -4.48
CA THR A 154 -1.65 -4.07 -5.03
C THR A 154 -3.00 -4.75 -5.06
N TYR A 155 -3.28 -5.47 -6.13
CA TYR A 155 -4.42 -6.36 -6.26
C TYR A 155 -3.92 -7.79 -6.46
N ILE A 156 -4.45 -8.72 -5.67
CA ILE A 156 -4.18 -10.16 -5.77
C ILE A 156 -5.46 -10.84 -6.22
N GLU A 157 -5.39 -11.55 -7.34
CA GLU A 157 -6.45 -12.41 -7.80
C GLU A 157 -6.24 -13.82 -7.26
N TYR A 158 -7.31 -14.45 -6.80
CA TYR A 158 -7.25 -15.84 -6.36
C TYR A 158 -8.50 -16.62 -6.69
N LEU A 159 -8.39 -17.95 -6.61
CA LEU A 159 -9.50 -18.88 -6.69
C LEU A 159 -9.90 -19.37 -5.31
N HIS A 160 -11.21 -19.41 -5.08
CA HIS A 160 -11.84 -20.10 -3.97
C HIS A 160 -12.99 -20.95 -4.51
N ASN A 161 -12.94 -22.26 -4.34
CA ASN A 161 -13.92 -23.21 -4.87
C ASN A 161 -14.19 -23.02 -6.39
N GLY A 162 -13.12 -22.76 -7.15
CA GLY A 162 -13.17 -22.51 -8.59
C GLY A 162 -13.81 -21.16 -9.00
N LYS A 163 -14.00 -20.24 -8.05
CA LYS A 163 -14.51 -18.88 -8.29
C LYS A 163 -13.40 -17.86 -8.11
N THR A 164 -13.36 -16.86 -9.01
CA THR A 164 -12.45 -15.73 -8.91
C THR A 164 -12.84 -14.81 -7.75
N CYS A 165 -11.87 -14.53 -6.90
CA CYS A 165 -11.95 -13.64 -5.75
C CYS A 165 -10.76 -12.67 -5.78
N GLY A 166 -10.82 -11.62 -4.95
CA GLY A 166 -9.79 -10.57 -4.96
C GLY A 166 -9.35 -10.12 -3.58
N ILE A 167 -8.10 -9.67 -3.48
CA ILE A 167 -7.59 -8.93 -2.34
C ILE A 167 -7.06 -7.60 -2.85
N GLY A 168 -7.60 -6.49 -2.34
CA GLY A 168 -7.02 -5.16 -2.54
C GLY A 168 -6.16 -4.79 -1.36
N ILE A 169 -4.96 -4.30 -1.63
CA ILE A 169 -4.01 -3.87 -0.62
C ILE A 169 -3.75 -2.38 -0.79
N GLU A 170 -3.87 -1.66 0.32
CA GLU A 170 -3.44 -0.28 0.48
C GLU A 170 -2.20 -0.25 1.37
N VAL A 171 -1.13 0.42 0.95
CA VAL A 171 0.11 0.54 1.70
C VAL A 171 0.23 1.93 2.32
N LYS A 172 0.40 1.97 3.64
CA LYS A 172 0.64 3.18 4.41
C LYS A 172 1.97 3.08 5.12
N TYR A 173 2.90 3.95 4.79
CA TYR A 173 4.24 3.94 5.35
C TYR A 173 4.45 5.06 6.36
N THR A 174 4.61 6.30 5.89
CA THR A 174 4.76 7.49 6.75
C THR A 174 3.61 8.48 6.62
N GLU A 175 2.61 8.11 5.81
CA GLU A 175 1.39 8.87 5.59
C GLU A 175 0.52 8.88 6.86
N GLU A 176 -0.18 9.99 7.04
CA GLU A 176 -1.37 10.12 7.91
C GLU A 176 -2.57 10.46 7.00
N GLY A 177 -3.75 10.71 7.58
CA GLY A 177 -4.84 11.33 6.84
C GLY A 177 -4.45 12.69 6.23
N TYR A 178 -4.56 12.84 4.91
CA TYR A 178 -4.41 14.14 4.21
C TYR A 178 -5.74 14.90 4.18
N PRO A 179 -5.82 16.19 3.89
CA PRO A 179 -7.11 16.84 3.64
C PRO A 179 -7.67 16.56 2.23
N PHE A 180 -8.99 16.69 2.05
CA PHE A 180 -9.67 16.67 0.75
C PHE A 180 -9.31 17.87 -0.14
N GLY A 181 -9.30 17.64 -1.47
CA GLY A 181 -9.48 18.71 -2.44
C GLY A 181 -10.95 19.15 -2.53
N ALA A 182 -11.22 20.44 -2.79
CA ALA A 182 -12.59 20.98 -2.86
C ALA A 182 -13.49 20.29 -3.90
N LYS A 183 -12.92 19.83 -5.02
CA LYS A 183 -13.64 19.07 -6.05
C LYS A 183 -14.04 17.68 -5.53
N GLU A 184 -13.08 16.97 -4.95
CA GLU A 184 -13.27 15.61 -4.44
C GLU A 184 -14.33 15.56 -3.34
N ARG A 185 -14.32 16.54 -2.42
CA ARG A 185 -15.35 16.68 -1.38
C ARG A 185 -16.76 16.75 -1.98
N ARG A 186 -16.96 17.60 -2.99
CA ARG A 186 -18.26 17.77 -3.66
C ARG A 186 -18.72 16.49 -4.36
N GLU A 187 -17.83 15.85 -5.10
CA GLU A 187 -18.18 14.71 -5.95
C GLU A 187 -18.36 13.39 -5.17
N VAL A 188 -17.60 13.20 -4.10
CA VAL A 188 -17.56 11.94 -3.33
C VAL A 188 -18.43 12.00 -2.08
N MET A 189 -18.44 13.12 -1.35
CA MET A 189 -19.06 13.19 -0.02
C MET A 189 -20.40 13.91 -0.01
N GLU A 190 -20.50 15.02 -0.73
CA GLU A 190 -21.70 15.87 -0.72
C GLU A 190 -22.75 15.40 -1.73
N ASN A 191 -22.34 14.65 -2.75
CA ASN A 191 -23.23 14.07 -3.74
C ASN A 191 -23.75 12.70 -3.30
N GLU A 192 -24.99 12.68 -2.81
CA GLU A 192 -25.70 11.46 -2.41
C GLU A 192 -26.05 10.52 -3.58
N GLN A 193 -25.91 10.98 -4.82
CA GLN A 193 -26.05 10.18 -6.03
C GLN A 193 -24.70 9.67 -6.55
N SER A 194 -23.60 9.91 -5.83
CA SER A 194 -22.29 9.37 -6.17
C SER A 194 -22.29 7.83 -6.08
N ARG A 195 -21.43 7.19 -6.88
CA ARG A 195 -21.19 5.74 -6.79
C ARG A 195 -20.72 5.35 -5.39
N TYR A 196 -19.97 6.22 -4.74
CA TYR A 196 -19.52 6.08 -3.36
C TYR A 196 -20.67 5.91 -2.38
N ALA A 197 -21.63 6.84 -2.38
CA ALA A 197 -22.81 6.76 -1.54
C ALA A 197 -23.65 5.53 -1.89
N GLN A 198 -23.88 5.26 -3.18
CA GLN A 198 -24.70 4.13 -3.62
C GLN A 198 -24.12 2.77 -3.18
N VAL A 199 -22.81 2.55 -3.39
CA VAL A 199 -22.14 1.29 -3.00
C VAL A 199 -22.12 1.15 -1.46
N THR A 200 -21.76 2.20 -0.73
CA THR A 200 -21.76 2.18 0.74
C THR A 200 -23.12 1.78 1.32
N LYS A 201 -24.21 2.28 0.72
CA LYS A 201 -25.58 1.97 1.16
C LYS A 201 -26.06 0.57 0.79
N SER A 202 -25.61 0.04 -0.35
CA SER A 202 -26.17 -1.19 -0.94
C SER A 202 -25.33 -2.45 -0.73
N CYS A 203 -24.03 -2.33 -0.40
CA CYS A 203 -23.14 -3.49 -0.30
C CYS A 203 -23.35 -4.37 0.94
N GLY A 204 -24.10 -3.92 1.95
CA GLY A 204 -24.35 -4.68 3.19
C GLY A 204 -23.18 -4.69 4.19
N TRP A 205 -22.04 -4.09 3.85
CA TRP A 205 -20.83 -4.11 4.69
C TRP A 205 -20.83 -3.09 5.83
N PHE A 206 -21.71 -2.08 5.79
CA PHE A 206 -21.76 -0.99 6.77
C PHE A 206 -22.98 -1.08 7.66
N ILE A 207 -22.82 -0.75 8.95
CA ILE A 207 -23.93 -0.73 9.92
C ILE A 207 -24.98 0.31 9.54
N THR A 208 -26.20 0.15 10.07
CA THR A 208 -27.34 1.00 9.69
C THR A 208 -27.15 2.48 10.01
N GLU A 209 -26.39 2.80 11.05
CA GLU A 209 -26.01 4.14 11.47
C GLU A 209 -25.14 4.85 10.42
N ILE A 210 -24.46 4.07 9.58
CA ILE A 210 -23.65 4.55 8.47
C ILE A 210 -24.45 4.49 7.16
N SER A 211 -25.05 3.34 6.84
CA SER A 211 -25.74 3.13 5.56
C SER A 211 -27.03 3.94 5.42
N ASN A 212 -27.71 4.32 6.51
CA ASN A 212 -28.96 5.09 6.43
C ASN A 212 -28.74 6.61 6.50
N ARG A 213 -27.49 7.08 6.51
CA ARG A 213 -27.16 8.50 6.59
C ARG A 213 -26.50 9.01 5.30
N PRO A 214 -26.64 10.31 5.01
CA PRO A 214 -25.78 10.97 4.04
C PRO A 214 -24.31 10.78 4.40
N ILE A 215 -23.44 10.48 3.41
CA ILE A 215 -22.03 10.13 3.68
C ILE A 215 -21.31 11.27 4.40
N ARG A 216 -21.60 12.52 4.01
CA ARG A 216 -21.06 13.74 4.65
C ARG A 216 -21.39 13.87 6.14
N GLU A 217 -22.38 13.14 6.64
CA GLU A 217 -22.83 13.15 8.04
C GLU A 217 -22.23 11.97 8.84
N THR A 218 -21.43 11.12 8.19
CA THR A 218 -20.76 9.98 8.81
C THR A 218 -19.27 10.25 9.07
N ALA A 219 -18.67 9.47 9.96
CA ALA A 219 -17.23 9.56 10.22
C ALA A 219 -16.36 9.07 9.03
N LEU A 220 -16.91 8.27 8.10
CA LEU A 220 -16.19 7.79 6.90
C LEU A 220 -15.60 8.92 6.05
N CYS A 221 -16.22 10.10 6.16
CA CYS A 221 -15.87 11.30 5.44
C CYS A 221 -14.68 12.06 6.07
N LYS A 222 -14.20 11.64 7.24
CA LYS A 222 -13.06 12.26 7.92
C LYS A 222 -11.74 11.85 7.27
N ASP A 223 -10.72 12.69 7.47
CA ASP A 223 -9.45 12.54 6.77
C ASP A 223 -8.72 11.23 7.11
N GLU A 224 -8.94 10.74 8.32
CA GLU A 224 -8.36 9.50 8.85
C GLU A 224 -8.99 8.23 8.27
N PHE A 225 -10.29 8.24 7.93
CA PHE A 225 -11.00 7.04 7.48
C PHE A 225 -11.18 6.94 5.97
N ARG A 226 -11.17 8.07 5.25
CA ARG A 226 -11.64 8.08 3.86
C ARG A 226 -10.86 7.15 2.94
N GLN A 227 -9.53 7.05 3.10
CA GLN A 227 -8.72 6.28 2.16
C GLN A 227 -8.99 4.79 2.34
N ILE A 228 -9.11 4.36 3.60
CA ILE A 228 -9.53 3.01 3.99
C ILE A 228 -10.92 2.72 3.41
N TRP A 229 -11.88 3.63 3.63
CA TRP A 229 -13.24 3.49 3.12
C TRP A 229 -13.29 3.37 1.59
N ARG A 230 -12.60 4.25 0.86
CA ARG A 230 -12.61 4.27 -0.61
C ARG A 230 -12.04 2.99 -1.21
N ASN A 231 -10.93 2.49 -0.65
CA ASN A 231 -10.32 1.24 -1.08
C ASN A 231 -11.28 0.06 -0.81
N HIS A 232 -11.89 0.02 0.38
CA HIS A 232 -12.84 -1.02 0.75
C HIS A 232 -14.07 -1.05 -0.19
N ILE A 233 -14.69 0.09 -0.46
CA ILE A 233 -15.87 0.12 -1.36
C ILE A 233 -15.53 -0.02 -2.84
N LEU A 234 -14.29 0.22 -3.24
CA LEU A 234 -13.83 -0.15 -4.59
C LEU A 234 -13.97 -1.66 -4.77
N GLY A 235 -13.50 -2.44 -3.78
CA GLY A 235 -13.70 -3.87 -3.71
C GLY A 235 -15.17 -4.28 -3.70
N ALA A 236 -15.99 -3.64 -2.85
CA ALA A 236 -17.44 -3.89 -2.79
C ALA A 236 -18.11 -3.71 -4.16
N SER A 237 -17.69 -2.70 -4.92
CA SER A 237 -18.25 -2.42 -6.25
C SER A 237 -17.90 -3.48 -7.30
N MET A 238 -16.93 -4.35 -7.02
CA MET A 238 -16.53 -5.46 -7.89
C MET A 238 -17.30 -6.75 -7.60
N VAL A 239 -17.71 -6.95 -6.34
CA VAL A 239 -18.38 -8.18 -5.88
C VAL A 239 -19.73 -8.33 -6.59
N GLY A 240 -19.91 -9.46 -7.29
CA GLY A 240 -21.17 -9.77 -7.98
C GLY A 240 -21.48 -8.87 -9.19
N ASN A 241 -20.63 -7.89 -9.52
CA ASN A 241 -20.88 -6.92 -10.58
C ASN A 241 -20.65 -7.54 -11.97
N LYS A 242 -21.71 -8.06 -12.59
CA LYS A 242 -21.62 -8.70 -13.92
C LYS A 242 -21.17 -7.76 -15.04
N ASN A 243 -21.24 -6.44 -14.83
CA ASN A 243 -20.91 -5.49 -15.88
C ASN A 243 -19.40 -5.33 -16.08
N ILE A 244 -18.56 -5.61 -15.07
CA ILE A 244 -17.09 -5.45 -15.16
C ILE A 244 -16.36 -6.64 -15.82
N GLY A 245 -17.12 -7.60 -16.37
CA GLY A 245 -16.56 -8.69 -17.16
C GLY A 245 -15.58 -9.55 -16.36
N LYS A 246 -14.34 -9.68 -16.84
CA LYS A 246 -13.31 -10.55 -16.25
C LYS A 246 -12.84 -10.10 -14.87
N ASP A 247 -13.02 -8.82 -14.52
CA ASP A 247 -12.59 -8.27 -13.23
C ASP A 247 -13.65 -8.49 -12.13
N LYS A 248 -14.78 -9.15 -12.47
CA LYS A 248 -15.80 -9.54 -11.50
C LYS A 248 -15.21 -10.56 -10.52
N VAL A 249 -15.45 -10.32 -9.24
CA VAL A 249 -15.11 -11.24 -8.16
C VAL A 249 -16.37 -11.74 -7.43
N GLU A 250 -16.30 -12.93 -6.85
CA GLU A 250 -17.34 -13.47 -5.97
C GLU A 250 -17.12 -13.03 -4.52
N LYS A 251 -15.86 -12.84 -4.10
CA LYS A 251 -15.49 -12.31 -2.79
C LYS A 251 -14.33 -11.34 -2.90
N PHE A 252 -14.26 -10.41 -1.97
CA PHE A 252 -13.20 -9.41 -1.90
C PHE A 252 -12.73 -9.18 -0.47
N HIS A 253 -11.42 -8.99 -0.29
CA HIS A 253 -10.80 -8.56 0.97
C HIS A 253 -10.02 -7.26 0.78
N SER A 254 -10.24 -6.29 1.65
CA SER A 254 -9.49 -5.04 1.71
C SER A 254 -8.47 -5.11 2.85
N ILE A 255 -7.18 -5.06 2.52
CA ILE A 255 -6.09 -5.17 3.50
C ILE A 255 -5.29 -3.87 3.54
N THR A 256 -5.07 -3.33 4.74
CA THR A 256 -4.10 -2.24 4.95
C THR A 256 -2.76 -2.81 5.43
N LEU A 257 -1.68 -2.52 4.70
CA LEU A 257 -0.30 -2.85 5.07
C LEU A 257 0.40 -1.61 5.61
N TYR A 258 0.95 -1.69 6.83
CA TYR A 258 1.58 -0.53 7.47
C TYR A 258 2.68 -0.93 8.46
N PRO A 259 3.68 -0.08 8.80
CA PRO A 259 4.68 -0.43 9.80
C PRO A 259 4.10 -0.30 11.22
N HIS A 260 4.49 -1.18 12.14
CA HIS A 260 4.00 -1.16 13.52
C HIS A 260 4.25 0.20 14.22
N GLY A 261 5.36 0.87 13.92
CA GLY A 261 5.66 2.20 14.43
C GLY A 261 4.71 3.31 13.97
N ASN A 262 3.87 3.08 12.94
CA ASN A 262 2.83 4.02 12.56
C ASN A 262 1.60 3.90 13.48
N GLN A 263 1.70 4.57 14.63
CA GLN A 263 0.68 4.56 15.68
C GLN A 263 -0.69 5.10 15.24
N HIS A 264 -0.75 5.90 14.17
CA HIS A 264 -2.02 6.39 13.64
C HIS A 264 -2.89 5.20 13.18
N PHE A 265 -2.33 4.30 12.38
CA PHE A 265 -3.09 3.16 11.84
C PHE A 265 -3.36 2.07 12.89
N ASN A 266 -2.55 1.96 13.95
CA ASN A 266 -2.88 1.12 15.12
C ASN A 266 -4.19 1.53 15.81
N VAL A 267 -4.60 2.80 15.70
CA VAL A 267 -5.83 3.31 16.31
C VAL A 267 -6.97 3.38 15.30
N ILE A 268 -6.67 3.86 14.09
CA ILE A 268 -7.68 4.14 13.07
C ILE A 268 -8.25 2.86 12.46
N LEU A 269 -7.46 1.80 12.25
CA LEU A 269 -7.97 0.57 11.64
C LEU A 269 -8.98 -0.15 12.53
N PRO A 270 -8.73 -0.37 13.85
CA PRO A 270 -9.76 -0.88 14.76
C PRO A 270 -10.98 0.04 14.90
N ALA A 271 -10.79 1.36 14.85
CA ALA A 271 -11.90 2.30 14.89
C ALA A 271 -12.77 2.22 13.62
N TYR A 272 -12.17 1.95 12.47
CA TYR A 272 -12.89 1.76 11.21
C TYR A 272 -13.78 0.51 11.22
N GLU A 273 -13.34 -0.58 11.86
CA GLU A 273 -14.13 -1.81 12.00
C GLU A 273 -15.47 -1.61 12.71
N GLN A 274 -15.57 -0.58 13.56
CA GLN A 274 -16.80 -0.22 14.27
C GLN A 274 -17.88 0.31 13.32
N PHE A 275 -17.54 0.67 12.09
CA PHE A 275 -18.51 1.07 11.05
C PHE A 275 -19.08 -0.10 10.26
N LEU A 276 -18.58 -1.31 10.49
CA LEU A 276 -18.84 -2.48 9.66
C LEU A 276 -19.84 -3.44 10.31
N THR A 277 -20.63 -4.12 9.48
CA THR A 277 -21.40 -5.31 9.89
C THR A 277 -20.46 -6.50 10.13
N ASP A 278 -20.97 -7.64 10.61
CA ASP A 278 -20.17 -8.87 10.67
C ASP A 278 -19.66 -9.29 9.29
N GLU A 279 -20.50 -9.16 8.26
CA GLU A 279 -20.11 -9.39 6.88
C GLU A 279 -19.00 -8.43 6.43
N GLY A 280 -19.15 -7.13 6.67
CA GLY A 280 -18.13 -6.14 6.32
C GLY A 280 -16.82 -6.31 7.08
N ARG A 281 -16.86 -6.78 8.33
CA ARG A 281 -15.64 -7.16 9.07
C ARG A 281 -14.93 -8.34 8.42
N SER A 282 -15.67 -9.31 7.87
CA SER A 282 -15.08 -10.47 7.19
C SER A 282 -14.39 -10.14 5.85
N THR A 283 -14.59 -8.93 5.33
CA THR A 283 -13.96 -8.42 4.09
C THR A 283 -12.88 -7.39 4.37
N PHE A 284 -12.59 -7.08 5.64
CA PHE A 284 -11.63 -6.06 6.04
C PHE A 284 -10.54 -6.65 6.93
N GLY A 285 -9.30 -6.30 6.65
CA GLY A 285 -8.16 -6.72 7.46
C GLY A 285 -7.01 -5.73 7.40
N TYR A 286 -6.02 -5.97 8.24
CA TYR A 286 -4.80 -5.20 8.23
C TYR A 286 -3.65 -6.02 8.82
N ILE A 287 -2.44 -5.72 8.37
CA ILE A 287 -1.23 -6.40 8.83
C ILE A 287 -0.08 -5.41 8.90
N THR A 288 0.81 -5.63 9.88
CA THR A 288 2.03 -4.85 9.95
C THR A 288 3.09 -5.35 8.96
N ILE A 289 3.97 -4.48 8.48
CA ILE A 289 5.07 -4.89 7.59
C ILE A 289 5.96 -5.94 8.29
N GLU A 290 6.16 -5.79 9.60
CA GLU A 290 6.89 -6.73 10.44
C GLU A 290 6.26 -8.13 10.41
N SER A 291 4.96 -8.22 10.71
CA SER A 291 4.25 -9.51 10.69
C SER A 291 4.17 -10.11 9.30
N LEU A 292 4.05 -9.29 8.25
CA LEU A 292 4.13 -9.79 6.87
C LEU A 292 5.51 -10.40 6.61
N ILE A 293 6.60 -9.75 7.00
CA ILE A 293 7.97 -10.26 6.82
C ILE A 293 8.17 -11.58 7.56
N ASP A 294 7.60 -11.74 8.75
CA ASP A 294 7.66 -13.01 9.50
C ASP A 294 6.92 -14.14 8.76
N LEU A 295 5.74 -13.85 8.19
CA LEU A 295 5.01 -14.82 7.35
C LEU A 295 5.76 -15.15 6.07
N LEU A 296 6.39 -14.16 5.42
CA LEU A 296 7.24 -14.38 4.25
C LEU A 296 8.40 -15.32 4.61
N ASP A 297 9.09 -15.06 5.73
CA ASP A 297 10.18 -15.90 6.20
C ASP A 297 9.68 -17.32 6.53
N GLN A 298 8.49 -17.47 7.10
CA GLN A 298 7.93 -18.79 7.40
C GLN A 298 7.58 -19.61 6.16
N HIS A 299 7.05 -18.98 5.10
CA HIS A 299 6.39 -19.69 4.01
C HIS A 299 7.15 -19.70 2.69
N PHE A 300 8.01 -18.72 2.43
CA PHE A 300 8.79 -18.70 1.18
C PHE A 300 10.01 -19.62 1.23
N PRO A 301 10.49 -20.11 0.07
CA PRO A 301 11.65 -20.98 0.02
C PRO A 301 12.89 -20.35 0.66
N LYS A 302 13.70 -21.16 1.34
CA LYS A 302 14.97 -20.72 1.97
C LYS A 302 16.13 -20.61 0.97
N THR A 303 15.85 -20.23 -0.27
CA THR A 303 16.89 -19.97 -1.27
C THR A 303 17.64 -18.68 -0.91
N LYS A 304 18.88 -18.54 -1.40
CA LYS A 304 19.69 -17.34 -1.16
C LYS A 304 18.97 -16.07 -1.62
N GLU A 305 18.31 -16.12 -2.76
CA GLU A 305 17.56 -15.01 -3.35
C GLU A 305 16.41 -14.55 -2.44
N TYR A 306 15.51 -15.45 -2.04
CA TYR A 306 14.40 -15.09 -1.13
C TYR A 306 14.90 -14.65 0.25
N GLN A 307 15.95 -15.27 0.78
CA GLN A 307 16.52 -14.88 2.06
C GLN A 307 17.17 -13.48 2.01
N ASN A 308 17.86 -13.13 0.92
CA ASN A 308 18.36 -11.78 0.71
C ASN A 308 17.22 -10.76 0.61
N TRP A 309 16.16 -11.10 -0.12
CA TRP A 309 14.98 -10.24 -0.25
C TRP A 309 14.26 -10.03 1.08
N ILE A 310 13.98 -11.08 1.83
CA ILE A 310 13.39 -10.99 3.18
C ILE A 310 14.27 -10.15 4.10
N ASN A 311 15.59 -10.34 4.06
CA ASN A 311 16.53 -9.51 4.82
C ASN A 311 16.50 -8.05 4.36
N TYR A 312 16.42 -7.79 3.06
CA TYR A 312 16.25 -6.44 2.53
C TYR A 312 14.98 -5.79 3.09
N LEU A 313 13.83 -6.47 3.06
CA LEU A 313 12.58 -5.95 3.62
C LEU A 313 12.72 -5.66 5.12
N ARG A 314 13.34 -6.58 5.87
CA ARG A 314 13.54 -6.48 7.33
C ARG A 314 14.42 -5.31 7.74
N VAL A 315 15.39 -4.94 6.92
CA VAL A 315 16.28 -3.79 7.17
C VAL A 315 15.68 -2.48 6.62
N ARG A 316 14.83 -2.56 5.59
CA ARG A 316 14.34 -1.39 4.84
C ARG A 316 13.09 -0.74 5.42
N TYR A 317 12.18 -1.54 5.97
CA TYR A 317 10.81 -1.09 6.23
C TYR A 317 10.36 -1.02 7.69
N PRO A 318 10.66 -2.01 8.56
CA PRO A 318 10.29 -1.96 9.97
C PRO A 318 10.86 -0.75 10.72
N PHE A 319 10.03 -0.05 11.49
CA PHE A 319 10.48 1.04 12.36
C PHE A 319 9.52 1.31 13.53
#